data_AF-A0A392SYA0-F1
#
_entry.id   AF-A0A392SYA0-F1
#
_cell.length_a   1.000
_cell.length_b   1.000
_cell.length_c   1.000
_cell.angle_alpha   90.00
_cell.angle_beta   90.00
_cell.angle_gamma   90.00
#
_symmetry.space_group_name_H-M   'P 1'
#
loop_
_entity.id
_entity.type
_entity.pdbx_description
1 polymer ?
#
loop_
_entity_poly.entity_id
_entity_poly.type
_entity_poly.pdbx_seq_one_letter_code
_entity_poly.pdbx_strand_id
1 'polypeptide(L)'
;QGNMSVAEYSAKFESLCAFSPHYNTVEAEENKCVKFESGLHPDIMHLIEFSQIRDFATLVNKCRICGEDGRAKTNYYKAMSDRKGKGQDR
;
A
#
# COMPACT_ATOMS: atom_id res chain seq x y z
N GLN A 1 -4.29 -0.91 -8.23
CA GLN A 1 -2.84 -1.16 -8.09
C GLN A 1 -2.23 -2.19 -9.06
N GLY A 2 -2.92 -3.26 -9.49
CA GLY A 2 -2.28 -4.26 -10.37
C GLY A 2 -1.04 -4.90 -9.70
N ASN A 3 0.03 -5.16 -10.45
CA ASN A 3 1.28 -5.74 -9.93
C ASN A 3 2.30 -4.67 -9.46
N MET A 4 1.85 -3.43 -9.29
CA MET A 4 2.68 -2.26 -9.02
C MET A 4 3.00 -2.12 -7.53
N SER A 5 4.23 -1.71 -7.21
CA SER A 5 4.61 -1.40 -5.83
C SER A 5 3.88 -0.16 -5.33
N VAL A 6 3.71 -0.02 -4.01
CA VAL A 6 3.08 1.17 -3.42
C VAL A 6 3.80 2.45 -3.86
N ALA A 7 5.13 2.43 -3.89
CA ALA A 7 5.93 3.58 -4.33
C ALA A 7 5.62 4.02 -5.77
N GLU A 8 5.51 3.07 -6.70
CA GLU A 8 5.17 3.35 -8.09
C GLU A 8 3.72 3.84 -8.23
N TYR A 9 2.79 3.26 -7.46
CA TYR A 9 1.40 3.69 -7.42
C TYR A 9 1.26 5.12 -6.90
N SER A 10 1.96 5.46 -5.81
CA SER A 10 2.02 6.81 -5.25
C SER A 10 2.55 7.82 -6.26
N ALA A 11 3.67 7.54 -6.92
CA ALA A 11 4.23 8.43 -7.93
C ALA A 11 3.26 8.67 -9.09
N LYS A 12 2.57 7.62 -9.56
CA LYS A 12 1.56 7.75 -10.61
C LYS A 12 0.34 8.57 -10.15
N PHE A 13 -0.10 8.35 -8.91
CA PHE A 13 -1.22 9.09 -8.34
C PHE A 13 -0.90 10.57 -8.14
N GLU A 14 0.30 10.90 -7.65
CA GLU A 14 0.77 12.29 -7.56
C GLU A 14 0.83 12.97 -8.93
N SER A 15 1.34 12.25 -9.95
CA SER A 15 1.34 12.76 -11.32
C SER A 15 -0.07 13.09 -11.78
N LEU A 16 -1.07 12.24 -11.51
CA LEU A 16 -2.48 12.51 -11.82
C LEU A 16 -3.05 13.70 -11.03
N CYS A 17 -2.71 13.85 -9.75
CA CYS A 17 -3.10 15.02 -8.97
C CYS A 17 -2.49 16.33 -9.49
N ALA A 18 -1.26 16.29 -10.03
CA ALA A 18 -0.64 17.46 -10.64
C ALA A 18 -1.42 17.99 -11.85
N PHE A 19 -2.15 17.13 -12.57
CA PHE A 19 -3.03 17.52 -13.67
C PHE A 19 -4.41 18.03 -13.23
N SER A 20 -4.80 17.77 -11.98
CA SER A 20 -6.10 18.17 -11.41
C SER A 20 -5.89 19.06 -10.17
N PRO A 21 -5.74 20.39 -10.35
CA PRO A 21 -5.43 21.31 -9.25
C PRO A 21 -6.48 21.32 -8.13
N HIS A 22 -7.68 20.77 -8.38
CA HIS A 22 -8.75 20.57 -7.40
C HIS A 22 -8.32 19.68 -6.22
N TYR A 23 -7.33 18.79 -6.40
CA TYR A 23 -6.82 17.91 -5.34
C TYR A 23 -5.66 18.51 -4.53
N ASN A 24 -5.22 19.73 -4.86
CA ASN A 24 -4.10 20.39 -4.18
C ASN A 24 -4.58 21.38 -3.10
N THR A 25 -5.88 21.39 -2.78
CA THR A 25 -6.43 22.19 -1.67
C THR A 25 -6.52 21.33 -0.41
N VAL A 26 -6.43 21.97 0.76
CA VAL A 26 -6.54 21.30 2.07
C VAL A 26 -7.90 20.62 2.24
N GLU A 27 -8.99 21.23 1.75
CA GLU A 27 -10.33 20.62 1.75
C GLU A 27 -10.44 19.36 0.86
N ALA A 28 -9.63 19.27 -0.19
CA ALA A 28 -9.62 18.10 -1.07
C ALA A 28 -8.61 17.03 -0.63
N GLU A 29 -7.78 17.29 0.39
CA GLU A 29 -6.76 16.36 0.87
C GLU A 29 -7.39 15.09 1.46
N GLU A 30 -8.49 15.22 2.21
CA GLU A 30 -9.24 14.06 2.71
C GLU A 30 -9.80 13.23 1.56
N ASN A 31 -10.39 13.89 0.55
CA ASN A 31 -10.88 13.21 -0.65
C ASN A 31 -9.74 12.53 -1.44
N LYS A 32 -8.56 13.14 -1.47
CA LYS A 32 -7.35 12.60 -2.09
C LYS A 32 -6.89 11.34 -1.37
N CYS A 33 -6.87 11.35 -0.04
CA CYS A 33 -6.55 10.19 0.80
C CYS A 33 -7.53 9.04 0.55
N VAL A 34 -8.84 9.30 0.63
CA VAL A 34 -9.88 8.28 0.39
C VAL A 34 -9.75 7.68 -1.02
N LYS A 35 -9.48 8.52 -2.03
CA LYS A 35 -9.31 8.04 -3.40
C LYS A 35 -8.05 7.19 -3.55
N PHE A 36 -6.96 7.59 -2.88
CA PHE A 36 -5.72 6.82 -2.85
C PHE A 36 -5.93 5.44 -2.21
N GLU A 37 -6.54 5.40 -1.02
CA GLU A 37 -6.85 4.18 -0.26
C GLU A 37 -7.70 3.20 -1.07
N SER A 38 -8.73 3.70 -1.76
CA SER A 38 -9.61 2.87 -2.59
C SER A 38 -8.88 2.14 -3.74
N GLY A 39 -7.72 2.64 -4.17
CA GLY A 39 -6.93 2.02 -5.24
C GLY A 39 -5.79 1.12 -4.75
N LEU A 40 -5.60 1.03 -3.43
CA LEU A 40 -4.59 0.18 -2.80
C LEU A 40 -4.98 -1.30 -2.86
N HIS A 41 -4.00 -2.18 -2.66
CA HIS A 41 -4.26 -3.59 -2.43
C HIS A 41 -5.03 -3.79 -1.11
N PRO A 42 -6.06 -4.64 -1.04
CA PRO A 42 -6.88 -4.83 0.17
C PRO A 42 -6.07 -5.16 1.43
N ASP A 43 -5.00 -5.96 1.31
CA ASP A 43 -4.11 -6.26 2.45
C ASP A 43 -3.46 -5.00 3.05
N ILE A 44 -3.09 -4.02 2.21
CA ILE A 44 -2.48 -2.77 2.65
C ILE A 44 -3.58 -1.81 3.10
N MET A 45 -4.66 -1.70 2.33
CA MET A 45 -5.82 -0.84 2.63
C MET A 45 -6.35 -1.12 4.04
N HIS A 46 -6.61 -2.38 4.38
CA HIS A 46 -7.13 -2.73 5.70
C HIS A 46 -6.19 -2.30 6.84
N LEU A 47 -4.88 -2.41 6.66
CA LEU A 47 -3.91 -2.01 7.68
C LEU A 47 -3.83 -0.48 7.85
N ILE A 48 -4.12 0.25 6.78
CA ILE A 48 -4.05 1.70 6.74
C ILE A 48 -5.35 2.36 7.21
N GLU A 49 -6.52 1.80 6.85
CA GLU A 49 -7.85 2.34 7.19
C GLU A 49 -8.04 2.50 8.71
N PHE A 50 -7.56 1.56 9.53
CA PHE A 50 -7.61 1.66 11.00
C PHE A 50 -6.83 2.86 11.58
N SER A 51 -5.94 3.44 10.79
CA SER A 51 -5.06 4.52 11.22
C SER A 51 -5.68 5.90 11.07
N GLN A 52 -6.82 6.01 10.36
CA GLN A 52 -7.56 7.27 10.15
C GLN A 52 -6.66 8.45 9.74
N ILE A 53 -5.74 8.20 8.81
CA ILE A 53 -4.75 9.20 8.37
C ILE A 53 -5.41 10.14 7.37
N ARG A 54 -5.28 11.45 7.63
CA ARG A 54 -5.87 12.50 6.78
C ARG A 54 -4.84 13.30 6.00
N ASP A 55 -3.56 13.16 6.36
CA ASP A 55 -2.43 13.74 5.63
C ASP A 55 -1.91 12.78 4.56
N PHE A 56 -1.88 13.25 3.32
CA PHE A 56 -1.49 12.42 2.18
C PHE A 56 -0.04 11.93 2.27
N ALA A 57 0.87 12.77 2.77
CA ALA A 57 2.29 12.40 2.88
C ALA A 57 2.50 11.26 3.89
N THR A 58 1.86 11.36 5.05
CA THR A 58 1.87 10.33 6.09
C THR A 58 1.21 9.05 5.61
N LEU A 59 0.10 9.16 4.88
CA LEU A 59 -0.61 8.03 4.29
C LEU A 59 0.32 7.24 3.35
N VAL A 60 0.94 7.92 2.38
CA VAL A 60 1.86 7.30 1.42
C VAL A 60 3.04 6.65 2.12
N ASN A 61 3.66 7.32 3.10
CA ASN A 61 4.79 6.76 3.83
C ASN A 61 4.40 5.48 4.59
N LYS A 62 3.23 5.49 5.25
CA LYS A 62 2.74 4.31 5.98
C LYS A 62 2.37 3.17 5.04
N CYS A 63 1.74 3.47 3.90
CA CYS A 63 1.44 2.49 2.86
C CYS A 63 2.72 1.83 2.34
N ARG A 64 3.81 2.60 2.17
CA ARG A 64 5.10 2.07 1.72
C ARG A 64 5.66 1.05 2.70
N ILE A 65 5.70 1.40 3.99
CA ILE A 65 6.16 0.51 5.06
C ILE A 65 5.32 -0.78 5.10
N CYS A 66 4.00 -0.63 5.01
CA CYS A 66 3.06 -1.75 5.07
C CYS A 66 3.14 -2.68 3.84
N GLY A 67 3.30 -2.12 2.64
CA GLY A 67 3.46 -2.89 1.41
C GLY A 67 4.73 -3.73 1.38
N GLU A 68 5.82 -3.27 2.01
CA GLU A 68 7.05 -4.04 2.16
C GLU A 68 6.95 -5.10 3.28
N ASP A 69 6.36 -4.76 4.43
CA ASP A 69 6.21 -5.67 5.58
C ASP A 69 5.29 -6.87 5.25
N GLY A 70 4.16 -6.62 4.58
CA GLY A 70 3.25 -7.68 4.15
C GLY A 70 3.90 -8.68 3.17
N ARG A 71 4.76 -8.19 2.28
CA ARG A 71 5.51 -9.02 1.33
C ARG A 71 6.64 -9.81 2.01
N ALA A 72 7.35 -9.20 2.95
CA ALA A 72 8.40 -9.84 3.73
C ALA A 72 7.83 -10.98 4.61
N LYS A 73 6.72 -10.73 5.29
CA LYS A 73 6.02 -11.73 6.12
C LYS A 73 5.50 -12.90 5.28
N THR A 74 4.89 -12.62 4.13
CA THR A 74 4.40 -13.66 3.21
C THR A 74 5.54 -14.51 2.66
N ASN A 75 6.65 -13.89 2.24
CA ASN A 75 7.85 -14.61 1.79
C ASN A 75 8.48 -15.45 2.91
N TYR A 76 8.50 -14.95 4.15
CA TYR A 76 9.01 -15.70 5.31
C TYR A 76 8.21 -16.99 5.55
N TYR A 77 6.88 -16.91 5.60
CA TYR A 77 6.03 -18.09 5.79
C TYR A 77 6.12 -19.06 4.61
N LYS A 78 6.18 -18.56 3.38
CA LYS A 78 6.36 -19.40 2.19
C LYS A 78 7.67 -20.18 2.23
N ALA A 79 8.78 -19.48 2.53
CA ALA A 79 10.11 -20.11 2.69
C ALA A 79 10.18 -21.09 3.88
N MET A 80 9.39 -20.90 4.93
CA MET A 80 9.26 -21.88 6.03
C MET A 80 8.47 -23.12 5.60
N SER A 81 7.38 -22.95 4.86
CA SER A 81 6.56 -24.06 4.34
C SER A 81 7.31 -24.90 3.30
N ASP A 82 8.03 -24.28 2.38
CA ASP A 82 8.88 -24.97 1.38
C ASP A 82 9.99 -25.81 2.04
N ARG A 83 10.55 -25.32 3.16
CA ARG A 83 11.55 -26.08 3.95
C ARG A 83 10.95 -27.27 4.67
N LYS A 84 9.68 -27.19 5.10
CA LYS A 84 8.98 -28.28 5.79
C LYS A 84 8.51 -29.39 4.85
N GLY A 85 8.30 -29.09 3.57
CA GLY A 85 7.88 -30.06 2.55
C GLY A 85 8.99 -30.99 2.02
N LYS A 86 10.27 -30.71 2.30
CA LYS A 86 11.42 -31.52 1.83
C LYS A 86 11.88 -32.60 2.81
N GLY A 87 11.12 -32.87 3.88
CA GLY A 87 11.51 -33.77 4.97
C GLY A 87 10.68 -35.06 5.11
N GLN A 88 9.85 -35.42 4.13
CA GLN A 88 9.11 -36.69 4.12
C GLN A 88 9.43 -37.49 2.85
N ASP A 89 10.68 -37.96 2.79
CA ASP A 89 11.05 -39.13 2.00
C ASP A 89 11.99 -39.97 2.89
N ARG A 90 11.38 -40.75 3.79
CA ARG A 90 11.99 -41.88 4.50
C ARG A 90 10.92 -42.90 4.81
#